data_AF-A0A1I1I1Q7-F1
#
_entry.id   AF-A0A1I1I1Q7-F1
#
_cell.length_a   1.000
_cell.length_b   1.000
_cell.length_c   1.000
_cell.angle_alpha   90.00
_cell.angle_beta   90.00
_cell.angle_gamma   90.00
#
_symmetry.space_group_name_H-M   'P 1'
#
loop_
_entity.id
_entity.type
_entity.pdbx_description
1 polymer ?
#
loop_
_entity_poly.entity_id
_entity_poly.type
_entity_poly.pdbx_seq_one_letter_code
_entity_poly.pdbx_strand_id
1 'polypeptide(L)' 'MYGEIDWKHAPKGARWWAMDSSGHAHWFMEPTHKVKAHFWYAQEVHAPTFAYSGDWRESLTERPDQFK' A
#
# COMPACT_ATOMS: atom_id res chain seq x y z
N MET A 1 12.62 -15.64 -1.20
CA MET A 1 11.27 -15.15 -1.53
C MET A 1 10.93 -14.13 -0.47
N TYR A 2 10.88 -12.85 -0.83
CA TYR A 2 10.52 -11.78 0.11
C TYR A 2 9.07 -11.99 0.56
N GLY A 3 8.77 -11.71 1.83
CA GLY A 3 7.49 -12.04 2.48
C GLY A 3 6.30 -11.68 1.61
N GLU A 4 5.45 -12.66 1.33
CA GLU A 4 4.25 -12.49 0.51
C GLU A 4 3.26 -11.59 1.25
N ILE A 5 2.82 -10.51 0.60
CA ILE A 5 1.91 -9.52 1.20
C ILE A 5 0.52 -10.15 1.33
N ASP A 6 0.03 -10.31 2.55
CA ASP A 6 -1.32 -10.86 2.79
C ASP A 6 -2.39 -9.76 2.65
N TRP A 7 -2.91 -9.64 1.43
CA TRP A 7 -3.95 -8.68 1.05
C TRP A 7 -5.29 -8.87 1.78
N LYS A 8 -5.50 -9.96 2.55
CA LYS A 8 -6.68 -10.11 3.41
C LYS A 8 -6.72 -9.08 4.54
N HIS A 9 -5.57 -8.54 4.93
CA HIS A 9 -5.46 -7.48 5.94
C HIS A 9 -5.65 -6.08 5.36
N ALA A 10 -5.73 -5.96 4.02
CA ALA A 10 -5.85 -4.68 3.37
C ALA A 10 -7.27 -4.10 3.54
N PRO A 11 -7.42 -2.82 3.91
CA PRO A 11 -8.72 -2.19 3.98
C PRO A 11 -9.40 -2.14 2.60
N LYS A 12 -10.73 -1.99 2.59
CA LYS A 12 -11.48 -1.86 1.34
C LYS A 12 -11.06 -0.58 0.61
N GLY A 13 -10.60 -0.72 -0.64
CA GLY A 13 -10.10 0.39 -1.44
C GLY A 13 -8.59 0.62 -1.34
N ALA A 14 -7.85 -0.19 -0.55
CA ALA A 14 -6.39 -0.24 -0.62
C ALA A 14 -5.97 -0.73 -2.00
N ARG A 15 -5.13 0.03 -2.69
CA ARG A 15 -4.64 -0.26 -4.04
C ARG A 15 -3.16 -0.65 -4.05
N TRP A 16 -2.36 -0.11 -3.14
CA TRP A 16 -0.95 -0.46 -3.03
C TRP A 16 -0.54 -0.74 -1.58
N TRP A 17 0.56 -1.48 -1.43
CA TRP A 17 1.30 -1.66 -0.19
C TRP A 17 2.74 -1.23 -0.43
N ALA A 18 3.34 -0.49 0.50
CA ALA A 18 4.78 -0.22 0.46
C ALA A 18 5.33 -0.01 1.86
N MET A 19 6.65 -0.12 1.98
CA MET A 19 7.43 0.17 3.18
C MET A 19 8.19 1.49 3.01
N ASP A 20 8.28 2.27 4.08
CA ASP A 20 9.09 3.48 4.13
C ASP A 20 10.52 3.22 4.60
N SER A 21 11.36 4.26 4.52
CA SER A 21 12.76 4.18 4.97
C SER A 21 12.96 3.89 6.47
N SER A 22 11.90 4.05 7.28
CA SER A 22 11.92 3.73 8.71
C SER A 22 11.49 2.29 8.99
N GLY A 23 11.11 1.52 7.97
CA GLY A 23 10.67 0.13 8.10
C GLY A 23 9.18 -0.01 8.45
N HIS A 24 8.39 1.07 8.41
CA HIS A 24 6.94 0.96 8.57
C HIS A 24 6.29 0.68 7.24
N ALA A 25 5.26 -0.16 7.25
CA ALA A 25 4.51 -0.51 6.08
C ALA A 25 3.15 0.18 6.07
N HIS A 26 2.67 0.51 4.88
CA HIS A 26 1.43 1.25 4.70
C HIS A 26 0.64 0.75 3.49
N TRP A 27 -0.68 0.77 3.64
CA TRP A 27 -1.64 0.66 2.54
C TRP A 27 -1.90 2.04 1.96
N PHE A 28 -1.76 2.17 0.64
CA PHE A 28 -2.18 3.37 -0.09
C PHE A 28 -3.51 3.10 -0.76
N MET A 29 -4.50 3.92 -0.43
CA MET A 29 -5.85 3.83 -0.95
C MET A 29 -5.92 4.39 -2.39
N GLU A 30 -6.93 3.97 -3.14
CA GLU A 30 -7.19 4.54 -4.46
C GLU A 30 -7.31 6.08 -4.38
N PRO A 31 -6.66 6.84 -5.28
CA PRO A 31 -6.72 8.30 -5.25
C PRO A 31 -8.16 8.75 -5.46
N THR A 32 -8.67 9.57 -4.54
CA THR A 32 -10.02 10.12 -4.67
C THR A 32 -9.98 11.43 -5.43
N HIS A 33 -10.72 11.52 -6.54
CA HIS A 33 -10.92 12.78 -7.25
C HIS A 33 -11.83 13.68 -6.42
N LYS A 34 -11.25 14.61 -5.67
CA LYS A 34 -12.05 15.70 -5.10
C LYS A 34 -12.20 16.76 -6.19
N VAL A 35 -13.42 16.87 -6.74
CA VAL A 35 -13.81 17.80 -7.82
C VAL A 35 -13.40 19.27 -7.56
N LYS A 36 -13.11 19.64 -6.31
CA LYS A 36 -12.69 21.00 -5.91
C LYS A 36 -11.20 21.11 -5.52
N ALA A 37 -10.43 20.04 -5.56
CA ALA A 37 -8.99 20.06 -5.26
C ALA A 37 -8.21 19.95 -6.58
N HIS A 38 -7.26 20.85 -6.79
CA HIS A 38 -6.35 20.80 -7.95
C HIS A 38 -5.16 19.83 -7.74
N PHE A 39 -5.27 18.93 -6.76
CA PHE A 39 -4.24 17.95 -6.43
C PHE A 39 -4.87 16.60 -6.11
N TRP A 40 -4.08 15.55 -6.29
CA TRP A 40 -4.45 14.19 -5.98
C TRP A 40 -3.64 13.71 -4.78
N TYR A 41 -4.26 12.94 -3.91
CA TYR A 41 -3.58 12.26 -2.83
C TYR A 41 -4.17 10.87 -2.64
N ALA A 42 -3.32 9.92 -2.29
CA ALA A 42 -3.77 8.64 -1.75
C ALA A 42 -3.84 8.78 -0.23
N GLN A 43 -4.89 8.24 0.38
CA GLN A 43 -4.88 8.07 1.83
C GLN A 43 -3.89 6.96 2.19
N GLU A 44 -3.10 7.19 3.23
CA GLU A 44 -2.18 6.22 3.80
C GLU A 44 -2.78 5.61 5.08
N VAL A 45 -2.70 4.29 5.21
CA VAL A 45 -3.17 3.56 6.39
C VAL A 45 -2.09 2.58 6.81
N HIS A 46 -1.74 2.56 8.09
CA HIS A 46 -0.72 1.66 8.63
C HIS A 46 -1.03 0.18 8.29
N ALA A 47 -0.01 -0.55 7.87
CA ALA A 47 -0.07 -1.95 7.46
C ALA A 47 0.93 -2.81 8.25
N PRO A 48 0.68 -4.12 8.37
CA PRO A 48 1.71 -5.05 8.78
C PRO A 48 2.89 -5.06 7.79
N THR A 49 4.10 -5.29 8.29
CA THR A 49 5.32 -5.36 7.47
C THR A 49 5.48 -6.68 6.73
N PHE A 50 4.69 -7.70 7.08
CA PHE A 50 4.74 -9.05 6.51
C PHE A 50 6.15 -9.68 6.50
N ALA A 51 7.00 -9.27 7.45
CA ALA A 51 8.40 -9.64 7.51
C ALA A 51 9.17 -9.37 6.20
N TYR A 52 8.76 -8.34 5.45
CA TYR A 52 9.46 -7.88 4.26
C TYR A 52 10.89 -7.44 4.65
N SER A 53 11.87 -7.98 3.92
CA SER A 53 13.30 -7.80 4.18
C SER A 53 14.07 -7.30 2.95
N GLY A 54 13.36 -6.88 1.91
CA GLY A 54 13.94 -6.28 0.70
C GLY A 54 14.24 -4.79 0.86
N ASP A 55 14.70 -4.15 -0.22
CA ASP A 55 14.84 -2.70 -0.26
C ASP A 55 13.45 -2.05 -0.22
N TRP A 56 13.23 -1.16 0.75
CA TRP A 56 11.98 -0.41 0.89
C TRP A 56 11.63 0.37 -0.40
N ARG A 57 12.63 0.78 -1.18
CA ARG A 57 12.46 1.48 -2.47
C ARG A 57 11.81 0.61 -3.54
N GLU A 58 11.94 -0.70 -3.41
CA GLU A 58 11.39 -1.71 -4.33
C GLU A 58 10.12 -2.38 -3.77
N SER A 59 9.66 -1.95 -2.59
CA SER A 59 8.56 -2.59 -1.87
C SER A 59 7.17 -2.29 -2.45
N LEU A 60 7.04 -1.29 -3.31
CA LEU A 60 5.75 -0.86 -3.87
C LEU A 60 5.08 -2.02 -4.63
N THR A 61 4.03 -2.56 -4.02
CA THR A 61 3.30 -3.73 -4.52
C THR A 61 1.86 -3.32 -4.80
N GLU A 62 1.38 -3.50 -6.04
CA GLU A 62 -0.02 -3.28 -6.40
C GLU A 62 -0.90 -4.45 -5.98
N ARG A 63 -2.14 -4.16 -5.56
CA ARG A 63 -3.14 -5.15 -5.21
C ARG A 63 -3.49 -6.02 -6.43
N PRO A 64 -3.31 -7.35 -6.34
CA PRO A 64 -3.70 -8.25 -7.41
C PRO A 64 -5.21 -8.19 -7.70
N ASP A 65 -5.60 -8.38 -8.95
CA ASP A 65 -7.01 -8.34 -9.39
C ASP A 65 -7.90 -9.35 -8.67
N GLN A 66 -7.36 -10.49 -8.27
CA GLN A 66 -8.10 -11.51 -7.50
C GLN A 66 -8.56 -11.02 -6.12
N PHE A 67 -7.98 -9.93 -5.61
CA PHE A 67 -8.33 -9.32 -4.33
C PHE A 67 -9.07 -7.99 -4.49
N LYS A 68 -9.37 -7.51 -5.70
CA LYS A 68 -10.10 -6.25 -5.92
C LYS A 68 -11.56 -6.33 -5.47
#